data_AF-A0A7S1GHT4-F1
#
_entry.id   AF-A0A7S1GHT4-F1
#
_cell.length_a   1.000
_cell.length_b   1.000
_cell.length_c   1.000
_cell.angle_alpha   90.00
_cell.angle_beta   90.00
_cell.angle_gamma   90.00
#
_symmetry.space_group_name_H-M   'P 1'
#
loop_
_entity.id
_entity.type
_entity.pdbx_description
1 polymer ?
#
loop_
_entity_poly.entity_id
_entity_poly.type
_entity_poly.pdbx_seq_one_letter_code
_entity_poly.pdbx_strand_id
1 'polypeptide(L)'
;FRRHRGADLGCQPNFNFRHLPVALSLSLALGHTKSLFRVTMKCAILFSLATVATAFAPAKTGSAKTATQLASAKAELEAIAEKANPIIKFYDPMNLAEADFYDMGNDATIGFLRHSEIKHGRIAMFAFVGYIVQSNFVFPWAQTLAGDAHPSPDLSPEAQWDAVPEGAKWQIFVVISMLEVWDEIGGSILPHYTKGRKPGQYPGFDLFRDNVHFVLNLWDPFNTMSKTSEEVKERKLIAELNNGRLAMLGIFGFLCADTIPGSVPLLNGIAIPYSGNPMVPFEGQFSYF
;
A
#
# COMPACT_ATOMS: atom_id res chain seq x y z
N PHE A 1 29.83 44.05 -62.55
CA PHE A 1 29.09 45.29 -62.22
C PHE A 1 29.55 45.76 -60.83
N ARG A 2 30.21 46.95 -60.77
CA ARG A 2 30.67 47.78 -59.62
C ARG A 2 31.32 47.09 -58.39
N ARG A 3 32.64 47.26 -58.16
CA ARG A 3 33.36 48.42 -57.55
C ARG A 3 32.93 48.67 -56.08
N HIS A 4 33.76 48.92 -55.07
CA HIS A 4 35.21 48.99 -54.82
C HIS A 4 35.35 49.63 -53.41
N ARG A 5 36.55 49.50 -52.82
CA ARG A 5 37.19 50.27 -51.72
C ARG A 5 37.03 49.64 -50.33
N GLY A 6 38.09 49.41 -49.54
CA GLY A 6 39.53 49.72 -49.59
C GLY A 6 40.05 49.53 -48.14
N ALA A 7 41.13 48.78 -47.89
CA ALA A 7 42.52 49.26 -47.73
C ALA A 7 42.67 50.25 -46.56
N ASP A 8 43.63 50.21 -45.64
CA ASP A 8 44.86 49.41 -45.48
C ASP A 8 45.57 49.88 -44.18
N LEU A 9 46.44 49.01 -43.62
CA LEU A 9 47.75 49.28 -42.96
C LEU A 9 47.88 50.09 -41.63
N GLY A 10 48.73 49.59 -40.72
CA GLY A 10 49.49 50.44 -39.77
C GLY A 10 49.96 49.81 -38.43
N CYS A 11 51.26 49.51 -38.35
CA CYS A 11 52.09 48.87 -37.29
C CYS A 11 52.18 49.47 -35.84
N GLN A 12 52.35 48.55 -34.85
CA GLN A 12 53.23 48.53 -33.63
C GLN A 12 52.89 49.37 -32.37
N PRO A 13 53.46 49.08 -31.15
CA PRO A 13 54.01 47.82 -30.57
C PRO A 13 53.60 47.54 -29.08
N ASN A 14 54.04 46.37 -28.56
CA ASN A 14 54.72 46.12 -27.26
C ASN A 14 54.10 45.28 -26.09
N PHE A 15 54.98 44.39 -25.58
CA PHE A 15 55.09 43.70 -24.26
C PHE A 15 54.32 42.40 -23.91
N ASN A 16 54.86 41.27 -24.40
CA ASN A 16 55.54 40.17 -23.66
C ASN A 16 55.03 39.71 -22.26
N PHE A 17 54.70 38.41 -22.11
CA PHE A 17 55.32 37.49 -21.13
C PHE A 17 55.09 36.03 -21.55
N ARG A 18 56.14 35.21 -21.43
CA ARG A 18 56.36 33.91 -22.07
C ARG A 18 56.70 32.87 -20.98
N HIS A 19 56.28 31.62 -21.20
CA HIS A 19 56.91 30.34 -20.76
C HIS A 19 56.64 29.75 -19.35
N LEU A 20 55.78 28.73 -19.30
CA LEU A 20 55.98 27.28 -18.98
C LEU A 20 57.24 26.80 -18.18
N PRO A 21 57.24 25.52 -17.70
CA PRO A 21 56.89 24.97 -16.37
C PRO A 21 58.14 24.54 -15.55
N VAL A 22 58.01 23.88 -14.39
CA VAL A 22 58.90 22.81 -13.84
C VAL A 22 58.54 22.50 -12.36
N ALA A 23 58.47 21.20 -12.06
CA ALA A 23 58.34 20.64 -10.72
C ALA A 23 59.67 20.72 -9.94
N LEU A 24 59.64 21.00 -8.63
CA LEU A 24 60.71 20.62 -7.72
C LEU A 24 60.18 20.37 -6.29
N SER A 25 60.46 19.16 -5.84
CA SER A 25 60.39 18.60 -4.50
C SER A 25 60.99 19.49 -3.38
N LEU A 26 60.39 19.49 -2.19
CA LEU A 26 61.15 19.32 -0.93
C LEU A 26 60.26 18.90 0.26
N SER A 27 60.53 17.70 0.77
CA SER A 27 60.14 17.19 2.09
C SER A 27 61.04 17.76 3.18
N LEU A 28 60.45 18.19 4.31
CA LEU A 28 60.96 18.38 5.70
C LEU A 28 60.19 19.58 6.30
N ALA A 29 59.65 19.61 7.51
CA ALA A 29 59.78 18.74 8.66
C ALA A 29 58.54 18.89 9.59
N LEU A 30 58.17 17.74 10.14
CA LEU A 30 57.56 17.44 11.43
C LEU A 30 57.06 18.60 12.32
N GLY A 31 55.76 18.51 12.64
CA GLY A 31 55.35 18.24 14.03
C GLY A 31 54.90 19.43 14.86
N HIS A 32 53.57 19.61 15.00
CA HIS A 32 52.87 19.93 16.28
C HIS A 32 51.36 20.22 16.10
N THR A 33 50.58 19.36 15.44
CA THR A 33 49.11 19.55 15.35
C THR A 33 48.34 18.25 15.53
N LYS A 34 48.60 17.51 16.61
CA LYS A 34 47.77 16.38 17.07
C LYS A 34 46.88 16.69 18.29
N SER A 35 46.58 17.97 18.56
CA SER A 35 45.83 18.39 19.76
C SER A 35 44.60 19.26 19.47
N LEU A 36 44.00 19.19 18.28
CA LEU A 36 42.83 20.02 17.92
C LEU A 36 41.60 19.24 17.44
N PHE A 37 41.60 17.90 17.52
CA PHE A 37 40.48 17.07 17.03
C PHE A 37 39.65 16.39 18.14
N ARG A 38 39.71 16.86 19.39
CA ARG A 38 39.03 16.17 20.51
C ARG A 38 38.23 17.05 21.48
N VAL A 39 37.99 18.34 21.17
CA VAL A 39 37.33 19.28 22.11
C VAL A 39 36.06 19.95 21.52
N THR A 40 35.59 19.56 20.34
CA THR A 40 34.35 20.09 19.72
C THR A 40 33.19 19.08 19.77
N MET A 41 32.95 18.51 20.95
CA MET A 41 31.72 17.80 21.31
C MET A 41 31.56 17.88 22.83
N LYS A 42 31.02 19.01 23.32
CA LYS A 42 30.43 19.25 24.65
C LYS A 42 30.49 20.76 24.93
N CYS A 43 29.55 21.51 24.36
CA CYS A 43 29.12 22.85 24.76
C CYS A 43 28.06 23.33 23.75
N ALA A 44 26.91 22.66 23.73
CA ALA A 44 25.74 23.07 22.93
C ALA A 44 24.43 22.73 23.66
N ILE A 45 24.42 22.98 24.97
CA ILE A 45 23.24 23.00 25.83
C ILE A 45 23.44 24.22 26.72
N LEU A 46 22.42 25.08 26.81
CA LEU A 46 22.35 26.38 27.52
C LEU A 46 22.50 27.62 26.63
N PHE A 47 21.51 27.90 25.77
CA PHE A 47 21.08 29.27 25.46
C PHE A 47 19.70 29.28 24.78
N SER A 48 18.62 29.07 25.55
CA SER A 48 17.25 29.39 25.13
C SER A 48 16.33 29.45 26.36
N LEU A 49 16.46 30.51 27.15
CA LEU A 49 15.60 30.80 28.30
C LEU A 49 15.49 32.32 28.48
N ALA A 50 14.71 32.97 27.62
CA ALA A 50 14.07 34.26 27.84
C ALA A 50 13.30 34.67 26.57
N THR A 51 11.98 34.45 26.55
CA THR A 51 10.95 35.23 25.81
C THR A 51 9.62 34.48 25.84
N VAL A 52 8.90 34.49 26.98
CA VAL A 52 7.46 34.20 27.00
C VAL A 52 6.81 35.17 27.98
N ALA A 53 6.34 36.31 27.47
CA ALA A 53 5.37 37.16 28.12
C ALA A 53 4.46 37.75 27.05
N THR A 54 3.15 37.69 27.28
CA THR A 54 2.04 38.23 26.47
C THR A 54 1.50 37.35 25.32
N ALA A 55 0.78 36.28 25.67
CA ALA A 55 -0.32 35.75 24.85
C ALA A 55 -1.22 34.80 25.66
N PHE A 56 -1.85 35.30 26.73
CA PHE A 56 -2.96 34.60 27.38
C PHE A 56 -4.18 35.52 27.40
N ALA A 57 -5.03 35.37 26.39
CA ALA A 57 -6.44 35.77 26.44
C ALA A 57 -7.27 34.57 25.98
N PRO A 58 -8.24 34.08 26.77
CA PRO A 58 -9.06 32.94 26.35
C PRO A 58 -10.10 33.42 25.34
N ALA A 59 -9.88 33.13 24.07
CA ALA A 59 -10.95 33.24 23.07
C ALA A 59 -11.97 32.14 23.36
N LYS A 60 -13.19 32.52 23.77
CA LYS A 60 -14.33 31.62 23.83
C LYS A 60 -14.74 31.22 22.42
N THR A 61 -14.08 30.22 21.84
CA THR A 61 -14.63 29.48 20.70
C THR A 61 -15.73 28.57 21.24
N GLY A 62 -16.94 29.13 21.30
CA GLY A 62 -18.14 28.31 21.33
C GLY A 62 -18.21 27.52 20.02
N SER A 63 -17.52 26.38 19.98
CA SER A 63 -17.78 25.35 18.99
C SER A 63 -19.19 24.85 19.27
N ALA A 64 -20.15 25.38 18.52
CA ALA A 64 -21.45 24.77 18.41
C ALA A 64 -21.20 23.35 17.90
N LYS A 65 -21.27 22.37 18.81
CA LYS A 65 -21.28 20.97 18.44
C LYS A 65 -22.43 20.80 17.45
N THR A 66 -22.08 20.57 16.19
CA THR A 66 -22.99 20.11 15.15
C THR A 66 -23.48 18.73 15.55
N ALA A 67 -24.50 18.70 16.42
CA ALA A 67 -25.16 17.50 16.92
C ALA A 67 -26.15 16.96 15.87
N THR A 68 -25.68 16.76 14.64
CA THR A 68 -26.46 16.19 13.53
C THR A 68 -25.78 14.99 12.85
N GLN A 69 -24.65 14.48 13.37
CA GLN A 69 -23.98 13.32 12.77
C GLN A 69 -24.34 11.96 13.36
N LEU A 70 -25.01 11.92 14.52
CA LEU A 70 -25.36 10.69 15.24
C LEU A 70 -26.36 9.76 14.52
N ALA A 71 -26.93 10.20 13.39
CA ALA A 71 -27.89 9.46 12.58
C ALA A 71 -27.41 9.17 11.14
N SER A 72 -26.14 9.45 10.79
CA SER A 72 -25.68 9.42 9.39
C SER A 72 -25.05 8.10 8.94
N ALA A 73 -24.11 7.52 9.69
CA ALA A 73 -23.39 6.31 9.25
C ALA A 73 -24.26 5.05 9.18
N LYS A 74 -25.16 4.87 10.17
CA LYS A 74 -26.11 3.75 10.18
C LYS A 74 -27.16 3.89 9.08
N ALA A 75 -27.70 5.10 8.87
CA ALA A 75 -28.64 5.36 7.78
C ALA A 75 -28.02 5.14 6.40
N GLU A 76 -26.74 5.53 6.21
CA GLU A 76 -25.98 5.19 5.00
C GLU A 76 -25.84 3.68 4.81
N LEU A 77 -25.55 2.93 5.88
CA LEU A 77 -25.44 1.48 5.83
C LEU A 77 -26.76 0.82 5.45
N GLU A 78 -27.88 1.25 6.04
CA GLU A 78 -29.22 0.78 5.72
C GLU A 78 -29.60 1.07 4.26
N ALA A 79 -29.30 2.26 3.76
CA ALA A 79 -29.55 2.64 2.37
C ALA A 79 -28.72 1.79 1.38
N ILE A 80 -27.47 1.50 1.71
CA ILE A 80 -26.63 0.60 0.89
C ILE A 80 -27.16 -0.84 0.95
N ALA A 81 -27.59 -1.31 2.12
CA ALA A 81 -28.13 -2.66 2.29
C ALA A 81 -29.42 -2.87 1.49
N GLU A 82 -30.32 -1.88 1.49
CA GLU A 82 -31.54 -1.91 0.66
C GLU A 82 -31.23 -1.93 -0.83
N LYS A 83 -30.23 -1.15 -1.29
CA LYS A 83 -29.76 -1.21 -2.68
C LYS A 83 -29.09 -2.54 -3.04
N ALA A 84 -28.41 -3.19 -2.08
CA ALA A 84 -27.73 -4.47 -2.29
C ALA A 84 -28.70 -5.64 -2.39
N ASN A 85 -29.75 -5.66 -1.56
CA ASN A 85 -30.84 -6.63 -1.65
C ASN A 85 -32.15 -6.00 -1.14
N PRO A 86 -33.13 -5.71 -2.02
CA PRO A 86 -34.37 -5.05 -1.63
C PRO A 86 -35.31 -5.94 -0.80
N ILE A 87 -35.09 -7.26 -0.78
CA ILE A 87 -35.94 -8.21 -0.04
C ILE A 87 -35.48 -8.32 1.41
N ILE A 88 -34.18 -8.57 1.63
CA ILE A 88 -33.60 -8.75 2.97
C ILE A 88 -33.38 -7.38 3.65
N LYS A 89 -33.12 -6.32 2.87
CA LYS A 89 -32.82 -4.97 3.35
C LYS A 89 -31.66 -4.99 4.34
N PHE A 90 -31.87 -4.51 5.57
CA PHE A 90 -30.86 -4.47 6.61
C PHE A 90 -30.83 -5.77 7.42
N TYR A 91 -29.69 -6.46 7.40
CA TYR A 91 -29.48 -7.72 8.11
C TYR A 91 -28.40 -7.55 9.18
N ASP A 92 -28.82 -7.47 10.44
CA ASP A 92 -27.92 -7.43 11.60
C ASP A 92 -28.50 -8.26 12.76
N PRO A 93 -28.32 -9.60 12.76
CA PRO A 93 -28.82 -10.46 13.83
C PRO A 93 -28.02 -10.36 15.13
N MET A 94 -26.79 -9.83 15.09
CA MET A 94 -25.88 -9.76 16.24
C MET A 94 -25.76 -8.35 16.83
N ASN A 95 -26.45 -7.37 16.24
CA ASN A 95 -26.41 -5.96 16.58
C ASN A 95 -24.99 -5.36 16.61
N LEU A 96 -24.12 -5.83 15.71
CA LEU A 96 -22.71 -5.40 15.66
C LEU A 96 -22.57 -3.99 15.10
N ALA A 97 -23.56 -3.49 14.35
CA ALA A 97 -23.57 -2.12 13.86
C ALA A 97 -23.91 -1.08 14.95
N GLU A 98 -24.23 -1.52 16.17
CA GLU A 98 -24.41 -0.65 17.34
C GLU A 98 -23.31 -0.82 18.40
N ALA A 99 -22.40 -1.77 18.18
CA ALA A 99 -21.27 -1.99 19.07
C ALA A 99 -20.27 -0.83 18.99
N ASP A 100 -19.61 -0.54 20.12
CA ASP A 100 -18.45 0.36 20.15
C ASP A 100 -17.19 -0.47 20.32
N PHE A 101 -16.41 -0.62 19.24
CA PHE A 101 -15.11 -1.24 19.34
C PHE A 101 -14.06 -0.23 19.77
N TYR A 102 -13.34 -0.57 20.84
CA TYR A 102 -12.18 0.21 21.34
C TYR A 102 -12.51 1.66 21.74
N ASP A 103 -13.76 1.92 22.18
CA ASP A 103 -14.24 3.24 22.64
C ASP A 103 -14.03 4.38 21.62
N MET A 104 -14.10 4.05 20.32
CA MET A 104 -13.89 4.99 19.21
C MET A 104 -15.18 5.59 18.67
N GLY A 105 -16.33 5.15 19.19
CA GLY A 105 -17.66 5.58 18.78
C GLY A 105 -18.24 4.73 17.65
N ASN A 106 -19.58 4.81 17.51
CA ASN A 106 -20.32 3.98 16.58
C ASN A 106 -19.97 4.27 15.10
N ASP A 107 -19.80 5.54 14.71
CA ASP A 107 -19.45 5.89 13.32
C ASP A 107 -18.10 5.31 12.89
N ALA A 108 -17.11 5.30 13.80
CA ALA A 108 -15.81 4.68 13.56
C ALA A 108 -15.92 3.15 13.46
N THR A 109 -16.76 2.54 14.29
CA THR A 109 -17.06 1.10 14.24
C THR A 109 -17.72 0.69 12.94
N ILE A 110 -18.75 1.43 12.47
CA ILE A 110 -19.40 1.18 11.17
C ILE A 110 -18.39 1.37 10.03
N GLY A 111 -17.57 2.42 10.07
CA GLY A 111 -16.51 2.64 9.08
C GLY A 111 -15.50 1.49 9.03
N PHE A 112 -15.10 0.97 10.18
CA PHE A 112 -14.20 -0.18 10.31
C PHE A 112 -14.85 -1.48 9.77
N LEU A 113 -16.09 -1.79 10.16
CA LEU A 113 -16.80 -2.98 9.70
C LEU A 113 -16.99 -2.97 8.17
N ARG A 114 -17.40 -1.82 7.61
CA ARG A 114 -17.54 -1.66 6.15
C ARG A 114 -16.20 -1.83 5.43
N HIS A 115 -15.13 -1.30 6.00
CA HIS A 115 -13.80 -1.44 5.41
C HIS A 115 -13.30 -2.90 5.48
N SER A 116 -13.54 -3.57 6.60
CA SER A 116 -13.22 -4.99 6.79
C SER A 116 -13.95 -5.87 5.77
N GLU A 117 -15.26 -5.68 5.59
CA GLU A 117 -16.05 -6.44 4.61
C GLU A 117 -15.49 -6.28 3.19
N ILE A 118 -15.14 -5.04 2.79
CA ILE A 118 -14.58 -4.77 1.46
C ILE A 118 -13.20 -5.42 1.31
N LYS A 119 -12.33 -5.35 2.33
CA LYS A 119 -11.00 -5.99 2.29
C LYS A 119 -11.13 -7.51 2.12
N HIS A 120 -11.97 -8.17 2.92
CA HIS A 120 -12.21 -9.60 2.81
C HIS A 120 -12.83 -9.98 1.45
N GLY A 121 -13.81 -9.21 0.98
CA GLY A 121 -14.45 -9.44 -0.32
C GLY A 121 -13.47 -9.30 -1.48
N ARG A 122 -12.59 -8.29 -1.48
CA ARG A 122 -11.56 -8.08 -2.52
C ARG A 122 -10.56 -9.20 -2.57
N ILE A 123 -10.04 -9.61 -1.41
CA ILE A 123 -9.10 -10.74 -1.31
C ILE A 123 -9.78 -12.02 -1.77
N ALA A 124 -11.04 -12.26 -1.39
CA ALA A 124 -11.78 -13.45 -1.81
C ALA A 124 -12.04 -13.48 -3.33
N MET A 125 -12.40 -12.36 -3.94
CA MET A 125 -12.56 -12.28 -5.41
C MET A 125 -11.24 -12.55 -6.13
N PHE A 126 -10.13 -12.00 -5.65
CA PHE A 126 -8.80 -12.25 -6.21
C PHE A 126 -8.37 -13.71 -6.03
N ALA A 127 -8.59 -14.26 -4.83
CA ALA A 127 -8.29 -15.65 -4.51
C ALA A 127 -9.10 -16.63 -5.38
N PHE A 128 -10.38 -16.35 -5.66
CA PHE A 128 -11.22 -17.24 -6.45
C PHE A 128 -10.71 -17.37 -7.89
N VAL A 129 -10.35 -16.25 -8.52
CA VAL A 129 -9.74 -16.26 -9.85
C VAL A 129 -8.36 -16.94 -9.81
N GLY A 130 -7.55 -16.63 -8.79
CA GLY A 130 -6.24 -17.25 -8.60
C GLY A 130 -6.32 -18.77 -8.48
N TYR A 131 -7.27 -19.28 -7.69
CA TYR A 131 -7.50 -20.71 -7.48
C TYR A 131 -7.82 -21.43 -8.80
N ILE A 132 -8.71 -20.86 -9.62
CA ILE A 132 -9.04 -21.41 -10.94
C ILE A 132 -7.82 -21.43 -11.85
N VAL A 133 -7.05 -20.33 -11.92
CA VAL A 133 -5.87 -20.27 -12.80
C VAL A 133 -4.82 -21.28 -12.37
N GLN A 134 -4.51 -21.37 -11.08
CA GLN A 134 -3.50 -22.30 -10.55
C GLN A 134 -3.88 -23.78 -10.72
N SER A 135 -5.18 -24.09 -10.76
CA SER A 135 -5.67 -25.44 -11.03
C SER A 135 -5.54 -25.86 -12.50
N ASN A 136 -5.35 -24.90 -13.43
CA ASN A 136 -5.38 -25.16 -14.88
C ASN A 136 -4.06 -24.84 -15.59
N PHE A 137 -3.30 -23.85 -15.11
CA PHE A 137 -2.13 -23.34 -15.80
C PHE A 137 -1.00 -23.01 -14.82
N VAL A 138 0.21 -23.47 -15.16
CA VAL A 138 1.44 -23.13 -14.45
C VAL A 138 2.37 -22.33 -15.37
N PHE A 139 3.11 -21.39 -14.80
CA PHE A 139 4.09 -20.62 -15.55
C PHE A 139 5.26 -21.51 -16.04
N PRO A 140 5.63 -21.44 -17.33
CA PRO A 140 6.58 -22.37 -17.95
C PRO A 140 8.06 -21.98 -17.78
N TRP A 141 8.39 -21.04 -16.90
CA TRP A 141 9.77 -20.58 -16.67
C TRP A 141 10.26 -20.94 -15.26
N ALA A 142 11.56 -20.77 -15.03
CA ALA A 142 12.17 -21.04 -13.73
C ALA A 142 11.70 -20.04 -12.68
N GLN A 143 11.27 -20.55 -11.52
CA GLN A 143 10.88 -19.77 -10.35
C GLN A 143 12.10 -19.30 -9.56
N THR A 144 13.15 -20.12 -9.46
CA THR A 144 14.34 -19.83 -8.66
C THR A 144 15.56 -19.57 -9.54
N LEU A 145 16.55 -18.86 -9.00
CA LEU A 145 17.85 -18.65 -9.66
C LEU A 145 18.61 -19.97 -9.87
N ALA A 146 18.30 -21.00 -9.10
CA ALA A 146 18.85 -22.35 -9.27
C ALA A 146 18.22 -23.12 -10.44
N GLY A 147 17.16 -22.59 -11.05
CA GLY A 147 16.47 -23.19 -12.18
C GLY A 147 15.27 -24.06 -11.83
N ASP A 148 14.78 -24.02 -10.58
CA ASP A 148 13.63 -24.82 -10.17
C ASP A 148 12.36 -24.34 -10.88
N ALA A 149 11.53 -25.27 -11.33
CA ALA A 149 10.25 -24.98 -11.95
C ALA A 149 9.18 -24.57 -10.92
N HIS A 150 8.13 -23.91 -11.39
CA HIS A 150 6.95 -23.65 -10.57
C HIS A 150 6.22 -24.96 -10.16
N PRO A 151 5.51 -24.98 -9.01
CA PRO A 151 4.74 -26.15 -8.56
C PRO A 151 3.74 -26.66 -9.61
N SER A 152 3.61 -27.98 -9.74
CA SER A 152 2.74 -28.62 -10.74
C SER A 152 1.25 -28.30 -10.52
N PRO A 153 0.46 -28.10 -11.60
CA PRO A 153 -1.00 -27.96 -11.50
C PRO A 153 -1.72 -29.25 -11.09
N ASP A 154 -1.05 -30.40 -11.09
CA ASP A 154 -1.62 -31.68 -10.62
C ASP A 154 -1.83 -31.70 -9.09
N LEU A 155 -1.22 -30.76 -8.37
CA LEU A 155 -1.40 -30.56 -6.93
C LEU A 155 -2.56 -29.60 -6.68
N SER A 156 -3.25 -29.79 -5.55
CA SER A 156 -4.23 -28.80 -5.10
C SER A 156 -3.55 -27.43 -4.91
N PRO A 157 -4.21 -26.30 -5.20
CA PRO A 157 -3.60 -24.97 -5.05
C PRO A 157 -3.05 -24.69 -3.64
N GLU A 158 -3.61 -25.33 -2.61
CA GLU A 158 -3.10 -25.28 -1.23
C GLU A 158 -1.73 -25.97 -1.11
N ALA A 159 -1.60 -27.17 -1.67
CA ALA A 159 -0.32 -27.89 -1.70
C ALA A 159 0.72 -27.18 -2.58
N GLN A 160 0.28 -26.47 -3.63
CA GLN A 160 1.16 -25.61 -4.43
C GLN A 160 1.74 -24.47 -3.58
N TRP A 161 0.97 -23.88 -2.68
CA TRP A 161 1.46 -22.86 -1.74
C TRP A 161 2.52 -23.44 -0.79
N ASP A 162 2.30 -24.65 -0.28
CA ASP A 162 3.27 -25.32 0.59
C ASP A 162 4.62 -25.54 -0.10
N ALA A 163 4.58 -25.92 -1.38
CA ALA A 163 5.75 -26.14 -2.22
C ALA A 163 6.53 -24.85 -2.57
N VAL A 164 5.98 -23.66 -2.31
CA VAL A 164 6.71 -22.40 -2.55
C VAL A 164 7.92 -22.29 -1.59
N PRO A 165 9.11 -21.92 -2.09
CA PRO A 165 10.28 -21.68 -1.26
C PRO A 165 10.02 -20.60 -0.19
N GLU A 166 10.55 -20.82 1.01
CA GLU A 166 10.32 -19.95 2.17
C GLU A 166 10.65 -18.47 1.90
N GLY A 167 11.79 -18.21 1.23
CA GLY A 167 12.22 -16.85 0.91
C GLY A 167 11.23 -16.11 0.00
N ALA A 168 10.52 -16.82 -0.89
CA ALA A 168 9.49 -16.22 -1.74
C ALA A 168 8.22 -15.89 -0.92
N LYS A 169 7.82 -16.76 0.00
CA LYS A 169 6.68 -16.52 0.90
C LYS A 169 6.89 -15.25 1.75
N TRP A 170 8.09 -15.09 2.33
CA TRP A 170 8.44 -13.88 3.07
C TRP A 170 8.38 -12.61 2.22
N GLN A 171 8.89 -12.65 0.98
CA GLN A 171 8.81 -11.49 0.08
C GLN A 171 7.36 -11.11 -0.22
N ILE A 172 6.48 -12.08 -0.45
CA ILE A 172 5.04 -11.85 -0.65
C ILE A 172 4.43 -11.15 0.56
N PHE A 173 4.64 -11.68 1.77
CA PHE A 173 4.10 -11.08 2.99
C PHE A 173 4.65 -9.68 3.25
N VAL A 174 5.93 -9.44 3.00
CA VAL A 174 6.54 -8.12 3.15
C VAL A 174 5.89 -7.11 2.19
N VAL A 175 5.71 -7.46 0.92
CA VAL A 175 5.04 -6.57 -0.05
C VAL A 175 3.60 -6.28 0.37
N ILE A 176 2.83 -7.29 0.76
CA ILE A 176 1.45 -7.12 1.23
C ILE A 176 1.41 -6.21 2.46
N SER A 177 2.32 -6.43 3.43
CA SER A 177 2.38 -5.60 4.64
C SER A 177 2.67 -4.13 4.33
N MET A 178 3.55 -3.83 3.36
CA MET A 178 3.83 -2.46 2.94
C MET A 178 2.61 -1.81 2.28
N LEU A 179 1.88 -2.56 1.45
CA LEU A 179 0.66 -2.07 0.79
C LEU A 179 -0.47 -1.79 1.78
N GLU A 180 -0.62 -2.61 2.82
CA GLU A 180 -1.60 -2.40 3.89
C GLU A 180 -1.21 -1.20 4.77
N VAL A 181 0.07 -1.06 5.15
CA VAL A 181 0.55 0.11 5.91
C VAL A 181 0.34 1.42 5.13
N TRP A 182 0.52 1.39 3.80
CA TRP A 182 0.24 2.56 2.96
C TRP A 182 -1.24 2.98 3.00
N ASP A 183 -2.15 2.01 3.05
CA ASP A 183 -3.59 2.27 3.16
C ASP A 183 -3.97 2.90 4.50
N GLU A 184 -3.38 2.39 5.59
CA GLU A 184 -3.61 2.87 6.96
C GLU A 184 -3.08 4.30 7.18
N ILE A 185 -1.95 4.65 6.55
CA ILE A 185 -1.39 6.01 6.58
C ILE A 185 -2.13 6.95 5.60
N GLY A 186 -3.04 6.41 4.78
CA GLY A 186 -3.81 7.18 3.80
C GLY A 186 -2.92 7.82 2.72
N GLY A 187 -1.77 7.20 2.43
CA GLY A 187 -0.75 7.78 1.56
C GLY A 187 -0.32 9.18 1.98
N SER A 188 -0.38 9.49 3.28
CA SER A 188 -0.05 10.78 3.90
C SER A 188 -0.87 11.99 3.39
N ILE A 189 -1.93 11.77 2.60
CA ILE A 189 -2.80 12.83 2.04
C ILE A 189 -4.24 12.63 2.49
N LEU A 190 -4.75 11.41 2.43
CA LEU A 190 -6.14 11.09 2.75
C LEU A 190 -6.29 10.79 4.25
N PRO A 191 -7.41 11.19 4.88
CA PRO A 191 -7.68 10.80 6.26
C PRO A 191 -7.91 9.29 6.35
N HIS A 192 -7.75 8.75 7.56
CA HIS A 192 -8.09 7.36 7.87
C HIS A 192 -9.58 7.06 7.58
N TYR A 193 -9.93 5.82 7.26
CA TYR A 193 -11.31 5.44 6.92
C TYR A 193 -12.31 5.62 8.08
N THR A 194 -11.85 5.59 9.34
CA THR A 194 -12.68 5.95 10.50
C THR A 194 -12.80 7.47 10.75
N LYS A 195 -12.10 8.29 9.96
CA LYS A 195 -12.04 9.75 10.09
C LYS A 195 -12.56 10.48 8.85
N GLY A 196 -13.43 9.83 8.07
CA GLY A 196 -14.19 10.46 6.98
C GLY A 196 -13.75 10.10 5.55
N ARG A 197 -12.78 9.19 5.35
CA ARG A 197 -12.52 8.61 4.02
C ARG A 197 -13.59 7.56 3.69
N LYS A 198 -14.04 7.51 2.42
CA LYS A 198 -14.94 6.44 1.97
C LYS A 198 -14.27 5.07 2.22
N PRO A 199 -14.94 4.12 2.91
CA PRO A 199 -14.38 2.80 3.14
C PRO A 199 -13.96 2.12 1.82
N GLY A 200 -12.73 1.57 1.78
CA GLY A 200 -12.20 0.90 0.59
C GLY A 200 -11.60 1.81 -0.48
N GLN A 201 -11.53 3.13 -0.27
CA GLN A 201 -10.82 4.05 -1.14
C GLN A 201 -9.30 3.99 -0.89
N TYR A 202 -8.55 3.34 -1.79
CA TYR A 202 -7.10 3.22 -1.68
C TYR A 202 -6.39 4.52 -2.08
N PRO A 203 -5.39 5.00 -1.32
CA PRO A 203 -4.63 6.19 -1.66
C PRO A 203 -3.70 5.94 -2.86
N GLY A 204 -3.59 6.91 -3.77
CA GLY A 204 -2.66 6.85 -4.89
C GLY A 204 -1.20 6.82 -4.42
N PHE A 205 -0.29 6.39 -5.30
CA PHE A 205 1.15 6.37 -5.02
C PHE A 205 1.85 7.67 -5.44
N ASP A 206 1.12 8.77 -5.63
CA ASP A 206 1.68 10.02 -6.16
C ASP A 206 2.87 10.53 -5.32
N LEU A 207 2.78 10.50 -3.99
CA LEU A 207 3.90 10.89 -3.12
C LEU A 207 5.13 9.99 -3.26
N PHE A 208 4.93 8.68 -3.42
CA PHE A 208 6.05 7.75 -3.58
C PHE A 208 6.66 7.85 -4.98
N ARG A 209 5.81 8.01 -5.99
CA ARG A 209 6.19 8.19 -7.40
C ARG A 209 7.04 9.43 -7.60
N ASP A 210 6.64 10.54 -6.96
CA ASP A 210 7.25 11.84 -7.20
C ASP A 210 8.55 12.05 -6.39
N ASN A 211 8.74 11.32 -5.27
CA ASN A 211 9.90 11.49 -4.39
C ASN A 211 10.93 10.33 -4.41
N VAL A 212 10.49 9.10 -4.68
CA VAL A 212 11.33 7.90 -4.51
C VAL A 212 11.59 7.24 -5.86
N HIS A 213 10.60 6.55 -6.42
CA HIS A 213 10.74 5.82 -7.68
C HIS A 213 9.40 5.76 -8.40
N PHE A 214 9.43 5.72 -9.73
CA PHE A 214 8.22 5.58 -10.54
C PHE A 214 7.51 4.26 -10.24
N VAL A 215 6.27 4.35 -9.74
CA VAL A 215 5.38 3.22 -9.47
C VAL A 215 3.99 3.55 -10.01
N LEU A 216 3.34 2.57 -10.64
CA LEU A 216 1.96 2.70 -11.11
C LEU A 216 0.99 2.54 -9.95
N ASN A 217 -0.16 3.23 -10.02
CA ASN A 217 -1.22 3.08 -9.01
C ASN A 217 -1.69 1.62 -8.90
N LEU A 218 -1.95 1.18 -7.67
CA LEU A 218 -2.36 -0.21 -7.37
C LEU A 218 -3.65 -0.60 -8.10
N TRP A 219 -4.61 0.32 -8.14
CA TRP A 219 -5.87 0.15 -8.85
C TRP A 219 -6.02 1.24 -9.90
N ASP A 220 -6.47 0.84 -11.10
CA ASP A 220 -6.60 1.69 -12.30
C ASP A 220 -5.29 2.41 -12.70
N PRO A 221 -4.23 1.67 -13.09
CA PRO A 221 -2.93 2.25 -13.44
C PRO A 221 -2.99 3.19 -14.66
N PHE A 222 -4.02 3.06 -15.51
CA PHE A 222 -4.23 3.88 -16.70
C PHE A 222 -5.31 4.96 -16.52
N ASN A 223 -5.82 5.14 -15.30
CA ASN A 223 -6.81 6.16 -14.93
C ASN A 223 -8.06 6.18 -15.84
N THR A 224 -8.52 5.00 -16.25
CA THR A 224 -9.68 4.80 -17.13
C THR A 224 -11.01 5.11 -16.45
N MET A 225 -11.06 5.08 -15.12
CA MET A 225 -12.27 5.26 -14.33
C MET A 225 -12.59 6.72 -13.99
N SER A 226 -11.66 7.65 -14.23
CA SER A 226 -11.81 9.09 -13.94
C SER A 226 -13.04 9.74 -14.58
N LYS A 227 -13.48 9.27 -15.75
CA LYS A 227 -14.61 9.84 -16.52
C LYS A 227 -15.97 9.20 -16.20
N THR A 228 -16.05 8.28 -15.24
CA THR A 228 -17.28 7.55 -14.92
C THR A 228 -18.20 8.40 -14.04
N SER A 229 -19.51 8.42 -14.32
CA SER A 229 -20.51 9.14 -13.50
C SER A 229 -20.67 8.54 -12.11
N GLU A 230 -21.11 9.34 -11.14
CA GLU A 230 -21.24 8.90 -9.74
C GLU A 230 -22.27 7.77 -9.58
N GLU A 231 -23.39 7.82 -10.32
CA GLU A 231 -24.40 6.75 -10.31
C GLU A 231 -23.85 5.41 -10.81
N VAL A 232 -22.95 5.43 -11.79
CA VAL A 232 -22.30 4.19 -12.27
C VAL A 232 -21.31 3.69 -11.22
N LYS A 233 -20.62 4.58 -10.50
CA LYS A 233 -19.73 4.20 -9.39
C LYS A 233 -20.52 3.57 -8.25
N GLU A 234 -21.65 4.13 -7.85
CA GLU A 234 -22.51 3.55 -6.83
C GLU A 234 -22.98 2.13 -7.20
N ARG A 235 -23.44 1.94 -8.44
CA ARG A 235 -23.82 0.61 -8.93
C ARG A 235 -22.64 -0.37 -8.90
N LYS A 236 -21.44 0.06 -9.28
CA LYS A 236 -20.23 -0.77 -9.23
C LYS A 236 -19.81 -1.12 -7.80
N LEU A 237 -19.98 -0.20 -6.83
CA LEU A 237 -19.70 -0.47 -5.42
C LEU A 237 -20.64 -1.53 -4.84
N ILE A 238 -21.93 -1.48 -5.19
CA ILE A 238 -22.90 -2.50 -4.76
C ILE A 238 -22.57 -3.86 -5.41
N ALA A 239 -22.20 -3.85 -6.70
CA ALA A 239 -21.77 -5.07 -7.39
C ALA A 239 -20.51 -5.66 -6.74
N GLU A 240 -19.52 -4.83 -6.39
CA GLU A 240 -18.32 -5.25 -5.67
C GLU A 240 -18.65 -5.93 -4.34
N LEU A 241 -19.56 -5.35 -3.56
CA LEU A 241 -19.97 -5.89 -2.27
C LEU A 241 -20.68 -7.25 -2.41
N ASN A 242 -21.65 -7.37 -3.33
CA ASN A 242 -22.37 -8.63 -3.53
C ASN A 242 -21.47 -9.72 -4.14
N ASN A 243 -20.60 -9.37 -5.09
CA ASN A 243 -19.63 -10.31 -5.66
C ASN A 243 -18.57 -10.73 -4.63
N GLY A 244 -18.13 -9.80 -3.77
CA GLY A 244 -17.24 -10.08 -2.65
C GLY A 244 -17.85 -11.07 -1.66
N ARG A 245 -19.11 -10.87 -1.26
CA ARG A 245 -19.86 -11.80 -0.40
C ARG A 245 -19.96 -13.20 -1.01
N LEU A 246 -20.27 -13.28 -2.31
CA LEU A 246 -20.34 -14.55 -3.02
C LEU A 246 -18.96 -15.23 -3.10
N ALA A 247 -17.90 -14.48 -3.40
CA ALA A 247 -16.55 -15.00 -3.49
C ALA A 247 -16.03 -15.51 -2.12
N MET A 248 -16.37 -14.82 -1.02
CA MET A 248 -16.03 -15.28 0.34
C MET A 248 -16.62 -16.67 0.60
N LEU A 249 -17.91 -16.87 0.32
CA LEU A 249 -18.55 -18.18 0.47
C LEU A 249 -17.98 -19.22 -0.51
N GLY A 250 -17.64 -18.81 -1.73
CA GLY A 250 -17.04 -19.68 -2.75
C GLY A 250 -15.70 -20.26 -2.31
N ILE A 251 -14.81 -19.42 -1.77
CA ILE A 251 -13.49 -19.86 -1.28
C ILE A 251 -13.62 -20.82 -0.09
N PHE A 252 -14.48 -20.49 0.89
CA PHE A 252 -14.72 -21.43 2.00
C PHE A 252 -15.32 -22.75 1.50
N GLY A 253 -16.17 -22.70 0.48
CA GLY A 253 -16.70 -23.90 -0.18
C GLY A 253 -15.61 -24.80 -0.77
N PHE A 254 -14.62 -24.22 -1.46
CA PHE A 254 -13.48 -24.97 -1.99
C PHE A 254 -12.59 -25.55 -0.87
N LEU A 255 -12.18 -24.71 0.09
CA LEU A 255 -11.34 -25.16 1.21
C LEU A 255 -12.00 -26.29 2.02
N CYS A 256 -13.31 -26.22 2.25
CA CYS A 256 -14.05 -27.30 2.91
C CYS A 256 -14.18 -28.56 2.04
N ALA A 257 -14.30 -28.42 0.72
CA ALA A 257 -14.38 -29.56 -0.20
C ALA A 257 -13.05 -30.33 -0.27
N ASP A 258 -11.92 -29.62 -0.22
CA ASP A 258 -10.59 -30.21 -0.31
C ASP A 258 -10.14 -30.87 1.01
N THR A 259 -10.60 -30.35 2.16
CA THR A 259 -10.27 -30.90 3.49
C THR A 259 -11.24 -31.99 3.96
N ILE A 260 -12.53 -31.87 3.63
CA ILE A 260 -13.58 -32.80 4.08
C ILE A 260 -14.29 -33.39 2.86
N PRO A 261 -14.02 -34.65 2.51
CA PRO A 261 -14.71 -35.33 1.41
C PRO A 261 -16.22 -35.33 1.62
N GLY A 262 -17.00 -34.93 0.61
CA GLY A 262 -18.46 -34.93 0.69
C GLY A 262 -19.09 -33.65 1.24
N SER A 263 -18.31 -32.66 1.71
CA SER A 263 -18.85 -31.44 2.33
C SER A 263 -19.64 -30.56 1.36
N VAL A 264 -19.21 -30.49 0.10
CA VAL A 264 -19.93 -29.80 -0.98
C VAL A 264 -20.35 -30.84 -2.02
N PRO A 265 -21.65 -31.22 -2.08
CA PRO A 265 -22.13 -32.31 -2.94
C PRO A 265 -21.79 -32.15 -4.42
N LEU A 266 -21.66 -30.92 -4.91
CA LEU A 266 -21.38 -30.61 -6.31
C LEU A 266 -19.89 -30.78 -6.69
N LEU A 267 -18.97 -30.78 -5.71
CA LEU A 267 -17.52 -30.73 -5.94
C LEU A 267 -16.79 -32.05 -5.70
N ASN A 268 -17.50 -33.10 -5.30
CA ASN A 268 -16.94 -34.40 -4.90
C ASN A 268 -16.10 -35.12 -5.98
N GLY A 269 -16.18 -34.71 -7.24
CA GLY A 269 -15.38 -35.27 -8.34
C GLY A 269 -14.27 -34.36 -8.88
N ILE A 270 -14.11 -33.15 -8.33
CA ILE A 270 -13.16 -32.13 -8.81
C ILE A 270 -12.14 -31.79 -7.71
N ALA A 271 -12.56 -31.81 -6.45
CA ALA A 271 -11.71 -31.52 -5.29
C ALA A 271 -10.53 -32.50 -5.20
N ILE A 272 -9.32 -31.97 -5.15
CA ILE A 272 -8.09 -32.75 -4.92
C ILE A 272 -7.87 -32.73 -3.40
N PRO A 273 -7.80 -33.89 -2.73
CA PRO A 273 -7.72 -33.93 -1.28
C PRO A 273 -6.44 -33.27 -0.77
N TYR A 274 -6.60 -32.35 0.18
CA TYR A 274 -5.51 -31.67 0.85
C TYR A 274 -5.49 -32.03 2.34
N SER A 275 -4.37 -32.58 2.81
CA SER A 275 -4.21 -33.04 4.20
C SER A 275 -3.46 -32.05 5.10
N GLY A 276 -2.97 -30.94 4.54
CA GLY A 276 -2.27 -29.90 5.29
C GLY A 276 -3.23 -28.92 5.97
N ASN A 277 -2.67 -27.92 6.64
CA ASN A 277 -3.47 -26.85 7.25
C ASN A 277 -3.39 -25.59 6.38
N PRO A 278 -4.49 -25.19 5.71
CA PRO A 278 -4.47 -24.03 4.79
C PRO A 278 -4.24 -22.69 5.52
N MET A 279 -4.32 -22.68 6.85
CA MET A 279 -4.06 -21.48 7.67
C MET A 279 -2.60 -21.36 8.10
N VAL A 280 -1.74 -22.34 7.81
CA VAL A 280 -0.32 -22.30 8.14
C VAL A 280 0.46 -21.68 6.97
N PRO A 281 1.12 -20.53 7.15
CA PRO A 281 1.84 -19.89 6.07
C PRO A 281 3.15 -20.60 5.67
N PHE A 282 3.81 -21.29 6.61
CA PHE A 282 5.14 -21.90 6.43
C PHE A 282 5.16 -23.40 6.76
N GLU A 283 4.24 -24.16 6.18
CA GLU A 283 4.17 -25.61 6.38
C GLU A 283 5.49 -26.29 5.97
N GLY A 284 6.03 -27.13 6.86
CA GLY A 284 7.26 -27.90 6.63
C GLY A 284 8.58 -27.11 6.62
N GLN A 285 8.55 -25.77 6.70
CA GLN A 285 9.74 -24.90 6.63
C GLN A 285 10.06 -24.24 7.97
N PHE A 286 9.04 -23.82 8.72
CA PHE A 286 9.20 -23.11 9.98
C PHE A 286 8.15 -23.56 11.00
N SER A 287 8.60 -24.11 12.13
CA SER A 287 7.79 -24.38 13.31
C SER A 287 8.14 -23.41 14.43
N TYR A 288 7.17 -23.10 15.30
CA TYR A 288 7.40 -22.21 16.45
C TYR A 288 8.34 -22.81 17.52
N PHE A 289 8.60 -24.12 17.47
CA PHE A 289 9.44 -24.88 18.40
C PHE A 289 10.30 -25.90 17.67
#